data_AF-A0AAW2PDW3-F1
#
_entry.id   AF-A0AAW2PDW3-F1
#
_cell.length_a   1.000
_cell.length_b   1.000
_cell.length_c   1.000
_cell.angle_alpha   90.00
_cell.angle_beta   90.00
_cell.angle_gamma   90.00
#
_symmetry.space_group_name_H-M   'P 1'
#
loop_
_entity.id
_entity.type
_entity.pdbx_description
1 polymer ?
#
loop_
_entity_poly.entity_id
_entity_poly.type
_entity_poly.pdbx_seq_one_letter_code
_entity_poly.pdbx_strand_id
1 'polypeptide(L)'
;MIITPEYDYQIAPIIYCAKHNQLQIRTRSGGHDFEGRSYVSEVPFVIIDLLNFSEITVDAEQKTAWLGAGATIGMLYYNIAVKSPRLAFPGGFFPTVGVGGHFSGEVGAYCSENTA
;
A
#
# COMPACT_ATOMS: atom_id res chain seq x y z
N MET A 1 10.91 15.88 6.29
CA MET A 1 11.67 15.27 5.17
C MET A 1 10.86 14.13 4.57
N ILE A 2 10.89 13.92 3.26
CA ILE A 2 10.23 12.79 2.58
C ILE A 2 11.30 11.93 1.92
N ILE A 3 11.23 10.62 2.10
CA ILE A 3 12.12 9.66 1.48
C ILE A 3 11.27 8.64 0.72
N THR A 4 11.57 8.45 -0.56
CA THR A 4 10.90 7.48 -1.43
C THR A 4 11.90 6.38 -1.80
N PRO A 5 12.03 5.31 -0.99
CA PRO A 5 12.95 4.21 -1.26
C PRO A 5 12.58 3.52 -2.58
N GLU A 6 13.58 3.22 -3.39
CA GLU A 6 13.47 2.43 -4.63
C GLU A 6 13.69 0.93 -4.37
N TYR A 7 14.45 0.58 -3.34
CA TYR A 7 14.82 -0.79 -3.00
C TYR A 7 14.58 -1.10 -1.53
N ASP A 8 14.20 -2.34 -1.24
CA ASP A 8 13.89 -2.84 0.11
C ASP A 8 15.04 -2.65 1.11
N TYR A 9 16.29 -2.84 0.68
CA TYR A 9 17.48 -2.66 1.51
C TYR A 9 17.66 -1.22 2.01
N GLN A 10 17.00 -0.22 1.40
CA GLN A 10 17.06 1.17 1.86
C GLN A 10 16.20 1.41 3.10
N ILE A 11 15.19 0.58 3.36
CA ILE A 11 14.27 0.75 4.49
C ILE A 11 14.99 0.69 5.84
N ALA A 12 15.83 -0.32 6.05
CA ALA A 12 16.52 -0.51 7.33
C ALA A 12 17.46 0.67 7.68
N PRO A 13 18.34 1.16 6.77
CA PRO A 13 19.12 2.37 6.99
C PRO A 13 18.26 3.61 7.27
N ILE A 14 17.13 3.80 6.58
CA ILE A 14 16.23 4.94 6.82
C ILE A 14 15.68 4.89 8.25
N ILE A 15 15.19 3.73 8.68
CA ILE A 15 14.66 3.52 10.04
C ILE A 15 15.76 3.77 11.08
N TYR A 16 16.95 3.23 10.84
CA TYR A 16 18.10 3.41 11.73
C TYR A 16 18.45 4.90 11.89
N CYS A 17 18.59 5.63 10.79
CA CYS A 17 18.93 7.06 10.80
C CYS A 17 17.84 7.90 11.48
N ALA A 18 16.56 7.62 11.20
CA ALA A 18 15.46 8.31 11.85
C ALA A 18 15.48 8.11 13.37
N LYS A 19 15.67 6.87 13.82
CA LYS A 19 15.77 6.53 15.25
C LYS A 19 16.98 7.19 15.91
N HIS A 20 18.14 7.15 15.27
CA HIS A 20 19.37 7.76 15.77
C HIS A 20 19.23 9.28 15.94
N ASN A 21 18.51 9.93 15.03
CA ASN A 21 18.23 11.38 15.08
C ASN A 21 16.93 11.74 15.82
N GLN A 22 16.32 10.79 16.55
CA GLN A 22 15.09 11.01 17.33
C GLN A 22 13.93 11.58 16.50
N LEU A 23 13.86 11.22 15.22
CA LEU A 23 12.77 11.59 14.32
C LEU A 23 11.66 10.53 14.36
N GLN A 24 10.41 10.97 14.48
CA GLN A 24 9.29 10.06 14.29
C GLN A 24 9.19 9.65 12.81
N ILE A 25 8.76 8.41 12.55
CA ILE A 25 8.53 7.91 11.20
C ILE A 25 7.02 7.89 10.95
N ARG A 26 6.60 8.44 9.81
CA ARG A 26 5.27 8.23 9.24
C ARG A 26 5.41 7.49 7.92
N THR A 27 4.68 6.40 7.75
CA THR A 27 4.71 5.61 6.51
C THR A 27 3.50 5.95 5.67
N ARG A 28 3.73 6.28 4.40
CA ARG A 28 2.67 6.62 3.45
C ARG A 28 2.65 5.60 2.32
N SER A 29 1.49 4.98 2.13
CA SER A 29 1.12 4.21 0.95
C SER A 29 0.33 5.14 0.01
N GLY A 30 -1.00 5.01 -0.07
CA GLY A 30 -1.85 5.88 -0.89
C GLY A 30 -2.32 7.19 -0.24
N GLY A 31 -1.98 7.45 1.03
CA GLY A 31 -2.29 8.73 1.70
C GLY A 31 -3.76 8.95 2.10
N HIS A 32 -4.58 7.90 2.17
CA HIS A 32 -6.01 7.96 2.54
C HIS A 32 -6.28 7.89 4.05
N ASP A 33 -5.30 8.28 4.88
CA ASP A 33 -5.54 8.37 6.33
C ASP A 33 -6.44 9.57 6.61
N PHE A 34 -7.63 9.33 7.17
CA PHE A 34 -8.63 10.39 7.41
C PHE A 34 -8.13 11.52 8.31
N GLU A 35 -7.22 11.22 9.24
CA GLU A 35 -6.64 12.18 10.17
C GLU A 35 -5.25 12.64 9.72
N GLY A 36 -4.81 12.25 8.52
CA GLY A 36 -3.50 12.56 7.97
C GLY A 36 -2.32 11.96 8.72
N ARG A 37 -2.51 10.94 9.57
CA ARG A 37 -1.47 10.33 10.43
C ARG A 37 -0.33 9.68 9.64
N SER A 38 -0.51 9.44 8.35
CA SER A 38 0.54 8.95 7.45
C SER A 38 1.49 10.06 6.94
N TYR A 39 1.17 11.35 7.14
CA TYR A 39 1.99 12.48 6.65
C TYR A 39 1.97 13.73 7.55
N VAL A 40 1.29 13.71 8.69
CA VAL A 40 1.28 14.78 9.70
C VAL A 40 1.86 14.27 11.02
N SER A 41 2.59 15.14 11.72
CA SER A 41 3.09 14.88 13.07
C SER A 41 3.27 16.19 13.84
N GLU A 42 3.08 16.15 15.16
CA GLU A 42 3.30 17.30 16.06
C GLU A 42 4.78 17.45 16.47
N VAL A 43 5.59 16.41 16.24
CA VAL A 43 7.02 16.36 16.54
C VAL A 43 7.83 16.23 15.25
N PRO A 44 9.14 16.57 15.24
CA PRO A 44 10.01 16.38 14.08
C PRO A 44 9.93 14.95 13.52
N PHE A 45 9.72 14.84 12.21
CA PHE A 45 9.44 13.56 11.58
C PHE A 45 9.94 13.44 10.15
N VAL A 46 10.03 12.19 9.70
CA VAL A 46 10.29 11.79 8.31
C VAL A 46 9.10 11.00 7.77
N ILE A 47 8.78 11.21 6.51
CA ILE A 47 7.83 10.40 5.76
C ILE A 47 8.62 9.36 4.96
N ILE A 48 8.28 8.08 5.13
CA ILE A 48 8.69 7.01 4.21
C ILE A 48 7.54 6.80 3.24
N ASP A 49 7.70 7.26 2.01
CA ASP A 49 6.71 7.16 0.96
C ASP A 49 6.97 5.91 0.11
N LEU A 50 6.06 4.94 0.16
CA LEU A 50 6.23 3.63 -0.45
C LEU A 50 5.85 3.59 -1.94
N LEU A 51 5.61 4.74 -2.57
CA LEU A 51 5.13 4.84 -3.97
C LEU A 51 5.91 3.97 -4.98
N ASN A 52 7.23 3.82 -4.80
CA ASN A 52 8.07 3.00 -5.69
C ASN A 52 7.91 1.47 -5.46
N PHE A 53 7.37 1.05 -4.31
CA PHE A 53 7.04 -0.35 -4.04
C PHE A 53 5.60 -0.65 -4.47
N SER A 54 5.32 -0.48 -5.76
CA SER A 54 3.97 -0.64 -6.33
C SER A 54 3.85 -1.78 -7.35
N GLU A 55 4.88 -2.62 -7.46
CA GLU A 55 4.87 -3.81 -8.32
C GLU A 55 3.79 -4.82 -7.86
N ILE A 56 3.11 -5.44 -8.84
CA ILE A 56 2.09 -6.45 -8.61
C ILE A 56 2.36 -7.63 -9.55
N THR A 57 2.49 -8.82 -8.97
CA THR A 57 2.57 -10.09 -9.69
C THR A 57 1.33 -10.91 -9.35
N VAL A 58 0.59 -11.34 -10.38
CA VAL A 58 -0.61 -12.16 -10.24
C VAL A 58 -0.40 -13.52 -10.89
N ASP A 59 -0.60 -14.57 -10.11
CA ASP A 59 -0.67 -15.96 -10.56
C ASP A 59 -2.14 -16.40 -10.58
N ALA A 60 -2.72 -16.46 -11.78
CA ALA A 60 -4.13 -16.81 -11.96
C ALA A 60 -4.40 -18.31 -11.79
N GLU A 61 -3.39 -19.17 -11.97
CA GLU A 61 -3.54 -20.61 -11.79
C GLU A 61 -3.58 -20.96 -10.29
N GLN A 62 -2.66 -20.38 -9.52
CA GLN A 62 -2.60 -20.53 -8.06
C GLN A 62 -3.60 -19.63 -7.32
N LYS A 63 -4.25 -18.69 -8.03
CA LYS A 63 -5.18 -17.69 -7.46
C LYS A 63 -4.53 -16.85 -6.36
N THR A 64 -3.27 -16.48 -6.55
CA THR A 64 -2.49 -15.66 -5.61
C THR A 64 -1.97 -14.40 -6.27
N ALA A 65 -1.80 -13.34 -5.50
CA ALA A 65 -1.13 -12.12 -5.94
C ALA A 65 -0.10 -11.67 -4.90
N TRP A 66 1.07 -11.25 -5.37
CA TRP A 66 2.08 -10.54 -4.59
C TRP A 66 2.07 -9.08 -5.01
N LEU A 67 2.02 -8.18 -4.04
CA LEU A 67 1.90 -6.75 -4.29
C LEU A 67 2.77 -5.98 -3.31
N GLY A 68 3.44 -4.94 -3.81
CA GLY A 68 4.15 -3.98 -3.00
C GLY A 68 3.19 -3.07 -2.22
N ALA A 69 3.64 -2.63 -1.04
CA ALA A 69 2.81 -1.85 -0.11
C ALA A 69 2.42 -0.45 -0.62
N GLY A 70 3.08 0.06 -1.66
CA GLY A 70 2.74 1.30 -2.36
C GLY A 70 1.70 1.14 -3.46
N ALA A 71 1.32 -0.09 -3.82
CA ALA A 71 0.27 -0.32 -4.81
C ALA A 71 -1.10 0.19 -4.31
N THR A 72 -1.99 0.48 -5.26
CA THR A 72 -3.37 0.88 -4.95
C THR A 72 -4.36 -0.25 -5.25
N ILE A 73 -5.55 -0.15 -4.66
CA ILE A 73 -6.67 -1.08 -4.93
C ILE A 73 -6.99 -1.12 -6.44
N GLY A 74 -6.99 0.02 -7.11
CA GLY A 74 -7.24 0.09 -8.55
C GLY A 74 -6.18 -0.66 -9.37
N MET A 75 -4.91 -0.55 -8.99
CA MET A 75 -3.83 -1.31 -9.63
C MET A 75 -4.01 -2.82 -9.41
N LEU A 76 -4.39 -3.24 -8.20
CA LEU A 76 -4.68 -4.65 -7.90
C LEU A 76 -5.82 -5.20 -8.76
N TYR A 77 -6.96 -4.50 -8.78
CA TYR A 77 -8.12 -4.92 -9.58
C TYR A 77 -7.81 -4.99 -11.07
N TYR A 78 -7.10 -3.98 -11.60
CA TYR A 78 -6.68 -3.98 -13.00
C TYR A 78 -5.79 -5.17 -13.35
N ASN A 79 -4.76 -5.44 -12.54
CA ASN A 79 -3.83 -6.55 -12.80
C ASN A 79 -4.51 -7.92 -12.70
N ILE A 80 -5.45 -8.10 -11.77
CA ILE A 80 -6.25 -9.34 -11.68
C ILE A 80 -7.12 -9.49 -12.94
N ALA A 81 -7.87 -8.46 -13.32
CA ALA A 81 -8.78 -8.50 -14.46
C ALA A 81 -8.04 -8.76 -15.79
N VAL A 82 -6.83 -8.22 -15.96
CA VAL A 82 -5.96 -8.49 -17.12
C VAL A 82 -5.55 -9.97 -17.18
N LYS A 83 -5.33 -10.62 -16.03
CA LYS A 83 -4.94 -12.05 -15.99
C LYS A 83 -6.13 -13.00 -16.09
N SER A 84 -7.28 -12.65 -15.52
CA SER A 84 -8.48 -13.48 -15.59
C SER A 84 -9.75 -12.67 -15.36
N PRO A 85 -10.76 -12.77 -16.25
CA PRO A 85 -12.05 -12.10 -16.06
C PRO A 85 -12.93 -12.76 -15.00
N ARG A 86 -12.50 -13.88 -14.41
CA ARG A 86 -13.26 -14.66 -13.42
C ARG A 86 -12.66 -14.60 -12.01
N LEU A 87 -11.54 -13.91 -11.85
CA LEU A 87 -10.91 -13.70 -10.54
C LEU A 87 -11.21 -12.29 -10.05
N ALA A 88 -11.37 -12.17 -8.74
CA ALA A 88 -11.55 -10.91 -8.04
C ALA A 88 -10.77 -10.97 -6.72
N PHE A 89 -10.59 -9.82 -6.10
CA PHE A 89 -10.05 -9.71 -4.76
C PHE A 89 -11.02 -8.89 -3.89
N PRO A 90 -11.43 -9.39 -2.72
CA PRO A 90 -12.30 -8.64 -1.83
C PRO A 90 -11.53 -7.47 -1.21
N GLY A 91 -11.88 -6.23 -1.58
CA GLY A 91 -11.27 -5.02 -1.04
C GLY A 91 -12.21 -3.82 -1.05
N GLY A 92 -11.64 -2.62 -0.87
CA GLY A 92 -12.37 -1.36 -0.90
C GLY A 92 -12.86 -0.93 -2.29
N PHE A 93 -13.74 0.07 -2.30
CA PHE A 93 -14.33 0.61 -3.53
C PHE A 93 -13.44 1.67 -4.20
N PHE A 94 -12.70 2.45 -3.42
CA PHE A 94 -11.97 3.62 -3.90
C PHE A 94 -10.62 3.22 -4.53
N PRO A 95 -10.42 3.41 -5.86
CA PRO A 95 -9.25 2.86 -6.57
C PRO A 95 -7.91 3.45 -6.15
N THR A 96 -7.89 4.67 -5.60
CA THR A 96 -6.66 5.39 -5.21
C THR A 96 -6.20 5.06 -3.79
N VAL A 97 -6.98 4.29 -3.03
CA VAL A 97 -6.58 3.84 -1.70
C VAL A 97 -5.39 2.89 -1.83
N GLY A 98 -4.33 3.17 -1.09
CA GLY A 98 -3.13 2.34 -1.06
C GLY A 98 -3.32 1.10 -0.20
N VAL A 99 -2.88 -0.06 -0.72
CA VAL A 99 -3.07 -1.37 -0.09
C VAL A 99 -2.34 -1.50 1.24
N GLY A 100 -1.19 -0.82 1.40
CA GLY A 100 -0.39 -0.88 2.62
C GLY A 100 -1.13 -0.39 3.87
N GLY A 101 -1.89 0.70 3.75
CA GLY A 101 -2.75 1.19 4.84
C GLY A 101 -4.08 0.44 4.93
N HIS A 102 -4.69 0.13 3.79
CA HIS A 102 -6.01 -0.49 3.73
C HIS A 102 -6.04 -1.92 4.29
N PHE A 103 -5.04 -2.75 3.96
CA PHE A 103 -4.98 -4.14 4.40
C PHE A 103 -4.50 -4.28 5.84
N SER A 104 -3.66 -3.35 6.33
CA SER A 104 -3.16 -3.37 7.71
C SER A 104 -4.19 -2.86 8.72
N GLY A 105 -5.11 -1.98 8.31
CA GLY A 105 -6.17 -1.43 9.15
C GLY A 105 -7.49 -2.21 9.15
N GLU A 106 -7.56 -3.34 8.44
CA GLU A 106 -8.75 -4.18 8.26
C GLU A 106 -10.02 -3.37 7.91
N VAL A 107 -10.06 -2.81 6.70
CA VAL A 107 -11.29 -2.19 6.18
C VAL A 107 -12.09 -3.24 5.41
N GLY A 108 -13.36 -3.42 5.79
CA GLY A 108 -14.26 -4.41 5.22
C GLY A 108 -14.28 -4.41 3.70
N ALA A 109 -14.18 -5.60 3.12
CA ALA A 109 -14.23 -5.81 1.70
C ALA A 109 -15.68 -5.85 1.19
N TYR A 110 -15.93 -5.22 0.03
CA TYR A 110 -17.20 -5.36 -0.66
C TYR A 110 -16.96 -6.14 -1.95
N CYS A 111 -17.22 -7.45 -1.90
CA CYS A 111 -17.29 -8.28 -3.10
C CYS A 111 -18.75 -8.69 -3.26
N SER A 112 -19.50 -7.96 -4.08
CA SER A 112 -20.87 -8.38 -4.41
C SER A 112 -20.80 -9.66 -5.23
N GLU A 113 -21.52 -10.71 -4.79
CA GLU A 113 -21.75 -11.89 -5.62
C GLU A 113 -22.50 -11.47 -6.88
N ASN A 114 -21.80 -11.34 -8.01
CA ASN A 114 -22.45 -11.31 -9.31
C ASN A 114 -22.74 -12.75 -9.71
N THR A 115 -23.92 -13.25 -9.33
CA THR A 115 -24.55 -14.36 -10.04
C THR A 115 -25.12 -13.82 -11.36
N ALA A 116 -24.34 -13.88 -12.44
CA ALA A 116 -24.81 -13.87 -13.82
C ALA A 116 -23.72 -14.38 -14.76
#